data_AF-A0A941UN22-F1
#
_entry.id   AF-A0A941UN22-F1
#
_cell.length_a   1.000
_cell.length_b   1.000
_cell.length_c   1.000
_cell.angle_alpha   90.00
_cell.angle_beta   90.00
_cell.angle_gamma   90.00
#
_symmetry.space_group_name_H-M   'P 1'
#
loop_
_entity.id
_entity.type
_entity.pdbx_description
1 polymer ?
#
loop_
_entity_poly.entity_id
_entity_poly.type
_entity_poly.pdbx_seq_one_letter_code
_entity_poly.pdbx_strand_id
1 'polypeptide(L)'
;TGISPSGDWYIVTKDFMTATLKRAHNEKGYFMTDSSTWAAEKKNLPNLKILFRGDKFLINTYHALSQPAGATPGASTAAQFIDFVAAEKGQKIIRDYGKELYGEGLYNDAAYATQYDD
;
A
#
# COMPACT_ATOMS: atom_id res chain seq x y z
N THR A 1 1.58 -8.17 -24.79
CA THR A 1 1.04 -7.13 -25.70
C THR A 1 0.18 -6.19 -24.87
N GLY A 2 0.38 -4.87 -25.01
CA GLY A 2 -0.31 -3.88 -24.18
C GLY A 2 -1.60 -3.39 -24.85
N ILE A 3 -2.68 -3.29 -24.10
CA ILE A 3 -3.90 -2.57 -24.49
C ILE A 3 -3.74 -1.13 -24.00
N SER A 4 -3.90 -0.14 -24.88
CA SER A 4 -4.05 1.26 -24.47
C SER A 4 -5.52 1.53 -24.15
N PRO A 5 -5.92 1.70 -22.88
CA PRO A 5 -7.30 1.95 -22.54
C PRO A 5 -7.74 3.31 -23.08
N SER A 6 -8.93 3.35 -23.69
CA SER A 6 -9.50 4.56 -24.29
C SER A 6 -11.02 4.45 -24.40
N GLY A 7 -11.70 5.61 -24.50
CA GLY A 7 -13.16 5.74 -24.59
C GLY A 7 -13.80 6.25 -23.30
N ASP A 8 -15.09 6.55 -23.36
CA ASP A 8 -15.83 7.24 -22.28
C ASP A 8 -15.89 6.44 -20.96
N TRP A 9 -15.70 5.12 -21.03
CA TRP A 9 -15.66 4.22 -19.88
C TRP A 9 -14.34 4.30 -19.10
N TYR A 10 -13.27 4.83 -19.70
CA TYR A 10 -11.95 4.93 -19.08
C TYR A 10 -11.64 6.38 -18.69
N ILE A 11 -11.72 6.64 -17.39
CA ILE A 11 -11.63 7.99 -16.84
C ILE A 11 -10.27 8.18 -16.16
N VAL A 12 -9.50 9.16 -16.62
CA VAL A 12 -8.27 9.61 -15.96
C VAL A 12 -8.60 10.78 -15.04
N THR A 13 -8.49 10.57 -13.73
CA THR A 13 -8.89 11.58 -12.73
C THR A 13 -7.83 12.64 -12.49
N LYS A 14 -6.54 12.27 -12.49
CA LYS A 14 -5.40 13.13 -12.07
C LYS A 14 -5.52 13.62 -10.61
N ASP A 15 -6.23 12.86 -9.77
CA ASP A 15 -6.44 13.14 -8.36
C ASP A 15 -5.76 12.09 -7.46
N PHE A 16 -5.70 12.37 -6.17
CA PHE A 16 -5.23 11.42 -5.16
C PHE A 16 -6.16 10.20 -5.01
N MET A 17 -5.63 9.11 -4.42
CA MET A 17 -6.30 7.82 -4.27
C MET A 17 -7.69 7.93 -3.63
N THR A 18 -7.81 8.63 -2.50
CA THR A 18 -9.09 8.81 -1.80
C THR A 18 -10.14 9.52 -2.66
N ALA A 19 -9.75 10.58 -3.36
CA ALA A 19 -10.67 11.34 -4.21
C ALA A 19 -11.13 10.49 -5.41
N THR A 20 -10.21 9.76 -6.04
CA THR A 20 -10.52 8.84 -7.13
C THR A 20 -11.41 7.67 -6.68
N LEU A 21 -11.15 7.10 -5.49
CA LEU A 21 -11.97 6.05 -4.90
C LEU A 21 -13.40 6.52 -4.59
N LYS A 22 -13.56 7.73 -4.04
CA LYS A 22 -14.87 8.36 -3.81
C LYS A 22 -15.62 8.61 -5.11
N ARG A 23 -14.91 9.05 -6.16
CA ARG A 23 -15.49 9.19 -7.49
C ARG A 23 -15.97 7.86 -8.05
N ALA A 24 -15.15 6.81 -7.97
CA ALA A 24 -15.54 5.47 -8.42
C ALA A 24 -16.79 4.97 -7.70
N HIS A 25 -16.92 5.24 -6.38
CA HIS A 25 -18.14 4.96 -5.63
C HIS A 25 -19.36 5.73 -6.18
N ASN A 26 -19.23 7.04 -6.40
CA ASN A 26 -20.33 7.89 -6.87
C ASN A 26 -20.78 7.55 -8.29
N GLU A 27 -19.84 7.24 -9.17
CA GLU A 27 -20.08 6.92 -10.58
C GLU A 27 -20.33 5.42 -10.84
N LYS A 28 -20.35 4.59 -9.77
CA LYS A 28 -20.48 3.13 -9.85
C LYS A 28 -19.43 2.48 -10.76
N GLY A 29 -18.22 3.04 -10.74
CA GLY A 29 -17.08 2.57 -11.52
C GLY A 29 -16.19 1.58 -10.77
N TYR A 30 -15.19 1.09 -11.49
CA TYR A 30 -14.10 0.27 -10.93
C TYR A 30 -12.86 1.13 -10.72
N PHE A 31 -12.14 0.89 -9.63
CA PHE A 31 -10.86 1.53 -9.37
C PHE A 31 -9.93 0.57 -8.63
N MET A 32 -8.73 0.39 -9.17
CA MET A 32 -7.66 -0.31 -8.46
C MET A 32 -7.07 0.65 -7.43
N THR A 33 -7.34 0.37 -6.15
CA THR A 33 -6.84 1.17 -5.03
C THR A 33 -5.87 0.36 -4.19
N ASP A 34 -4.94 1.04 -3.52
CA ASP A 34 -4.16 0.43 -2.46
C ASP A 34 -5.04 0.06 -1.25
N SER A 35 -4.58 -0.91 -0.46
CA SER A 35 -5.31 -1.45 0.69
C SER A 35 -5.50 -0.45 1.82
N SER A 36 -4.57 0.48 2.03
CA SER A 36 -4.64 1.41 3.16
C SER A 36 -5.68 2.50 2.91
N THR A 37 -5.76 3.01 1.67
CA THR A 37 -6.85 3.89 1.24
C THR A 37 -8.21 3.19 1.38
N TRP A 38 -8.32 1.92 0.97
CA TRP A 38 -9.55 1.15 1.16
C TRP A 38 -9.92 1.01 2.65
N ALA A 39 -8.99 0.58 3.50
CA ALA A 39 -9.23 0.41 4.93
C ALA A 39 -9.68 1.72 5.60
N ALA A 40 -9.12 2.85 5.18
CA ALA A 40 -9.48 4.18 5.69
C ALA A 40 -10.87 4.64 5.27
N GLU A 41 -11.33 4.32 4.07
CA GLU A 41 -12.55 4.90 3.49
C GLU A 41 -13.73 3.93 3.36
N LYS A 42 -13.54 2.61 3.47
CA LYS A 42 -14.61 1.61 3.24
C LYS A 42 -15.90 1.85 4.04
N LYS A 43 -15.80 2.42 5.25
CA LYS A 43 -16.97 2.77 6.08
C LYS A 43 -17.81 3.89 5.48
N ASN A 44 -17.21 4.75 4.65
CA ASN A 44 -17.86 5.87 3.96
C ASN A 44 -18.35 5.50 2.55
N LEU A 45 -18.07 4.27 2.07
CA LEU A 45 -18.30 3.84 0.69
C LEU A 45 -19.18 2.57 0.64
N PRO A 46 -20.42 2.61 1.17
CA PRO A 46 -21.23 1.41 1.44
C PRO A 46 -21.56 0.56 0.20
N ASN A 47 -21.48 1.14 -0.99
CA ASN A 47 -21.81 0.49 -2.26
C ASN A 47 -20.57 -0.01 -3.03
N LEU A 48 -19.36 0.28 -2.56
CA LEU A 48 -18.13 -0.22 -3.18
C LEU A 48 -17.74 -1.55 -2.52
N LYS A 49 -17.22 -2.49 -3.31
CA LYS A 49 -16.82 -3.82 -2.85
C LYS A 49 -15.48 -4.21 -3.46
N ILE A 50 -14.69 -4.99 -2.72
CA ILE A 50 -13.51 -5.65 -3.28
C ILE A 50 -13.98 -6.76 -4.22
N LEU A 51 -13.54 -6.70 -5.48
CA LEU A 51 -13.81 -7.74 -6.48
C LEU A 51 -12.60 -8.64 -6.74
N PHE A 52 -11.40 -8.13 -6.46
CA PHE A 52 -10.16 -8.85 -6.67
C PHE A 52 -9.11 -8.40 -5.65
N ARG A 53 -8.39 -9.35 -5.05
CA ARG A 53 -7.28 -9.12 -4.08
C ARG A 53 -6.40 -10.36 -3.97
N GLY A 54 -5.16 -10.19 -3.53
CA GLY A 54 -4.27 -11.30 -3.12
C GLY A 54 -3.48 -11.97 -4.25
N ASP A 55 -3.36 -11.32 -5.39
CA ASP A 55 -2.50 -11.80 -6.49
C ASP A 55 -1.08 -11.26 -6.33
N LYS A 56 -0.06 -12.05 -6.72
CA LYS A 56 1.35 -11.64 -6.65
C LYS A 56 1.66 -10.40 -7.51
N PHE A 57 0.88 -10.13 -8.56
CA PHE A 57 1.02 -8.90 -9.35
C PHE A 57 0.50 -7.65 -8.63
N LEU A 58 -0.22 -7.80 -7.51
CA LEU A 58 -0.74 -6.71 -6.71
C LEU A 58 0.08 -6.42 -5.46
N ILE A 59 1.09 -7.25 -5.15
CA ILE A 59 1.94 -7.00 -4.00
C ILE A 59 2.80 -5.76 -4.25
N ASN A 60 2.86 -4.87 -3.25
CA ASN A 60 3.69 -3.67 -3.28
C ASN A 60 4.71 -3.75 -2.14
N THR A 61 5.80 -4.49 -2.38
CA THR A 61 6.86 -4.74 -1.38
C THR A 61 7.77 -3.52 -1.24
N TYR A 62 7.98 -3.08 0.00
CA TYR A 62 8.87 -1.98 0.32
C TYR A 62 10.24 -2.50 0.78
N HIS A 63 11.30 -1.80 0.36
CA HIS A 63 12.67 -2.06 0.79
C HIS A 63 13.26 -0.79 1.40
N ALA A 64 14.00 -0.94 2.49
CA ALA A 64 14.79 0.14 3.06
C ALA A 64 16.22 0.05 2.51
N LEU A 65 16.73 1.15 1.97
CA LEU A 65 18.05 1.22 1.35
C LEU A 65 18.88 2.28 2.08
N SER A 66 20.11 1.93 2.44
CA SER A 66 21.10 2.87 2.96
C SER A 66 22.18 3.14 1.93
N GLN A 67 22.73 4.35 1.96
CA GLN A 67 24.00 4.62 1.27
C GLN A 67 25.14 3.80 1.88
N PRO A 68 26.26 3.63 1.15
CA PRO A 68 27.44 2.97 1.68
C PRO A 68 27.97 3.61 2.96
N ALA A 69 28.69 2.83 3.78
CA ALA A 69 29.34 3.32 4.98
C ALA A 69 30.27 4.51 4.67
N GLY A 70 30.17 5.58 5.47
CA GLY A 70 30.98 6.79 5.30
C GLY A 70 30.52 7.75 4.20
N ALA A 71 29.51 7.41 3.39
CA ALA A 71 29.00 8.29 2.34
C ALA A 71 28.40 9.59 2.90
N THR A 72 27.81 9.53 4.10
CA THR A 72 27.33 10.70 4.85
C THR A 72 27.61 10.53 6.34
N PRO A 73 27.63 11.62 7.14
CA PRO A 73 27.68 11.53 8.60
C PRO A 73 26.53 10.70 9.20
N GLY A 74 25.41 10.58 8.50
CA GLY A 74 24.23 9.81 8.93
C GLY A 74 24.21 8.34 8.48
N ALA A 75 25.22 7.86 7.75
CA ALA A 75 25.20 6.51 7.18
C ALA A 75 25.08 5.40 8.25
N SER A 76 25.77 5.56 9.38
CA SER A 76 25.67 4.61 10.50
C SER A 76 24.28 4.62 11.14
N THR A 77 23.70 5.80 11.37
CA THR A 77 22.35 5.95 11.91
C THR A 77 21.31 5.36 10.96
N ALA A 78 21.46 5.55 9.65
CA ALA A 78 20.57 4.95 8.64
C ALA A 78 20.62 3.42 8.69
N ALA A 79 21.81 2.82 8.78
CA ALA A 79 21.95 1.36 8.93
C ALA A 79 21.27 0.85 10.21
N GLN A 80 21.49 1.51 11.35
CA GLN A 80 20.83 1.16 12.62
C GLN A 80 19.30 1.30 12.55
N PHE A 81 18.80 2.31 11.82
CA PHE A 81 17.36 2.46 11.59
C PHE A 81 16.81 1.31 10.75
N ILE A 82 17.52 0.89 9.70
CA ILE A 82 17.12 -0.27 8.88
C ILE A 82 17.09 -1.54 9.73
N ASP A 83 18.11 -1.78 10.57
CA ASP A 83 18.14 -2.91 11.50
C ASP A 83 16.93 -2.89 12.46
N PHE A 84 16.59 -1.72 13.00
CA PHE A 84 15.41 -1.55 13.84
C PHE A 84 14.11 -1.83 13.09
N VAL A 85 13.96 -1.32 11.87
CA VAL A 85 12.78 -1.54 11.02
C VAL A 85 12.63 -3.04 10.73
N ALA A 86 13.72 -3.74 10.43
CA ALA A 86 13.73 -5.17 10.15
C ALA A 86 13.53 -6.05 11.40
N ALA A 87 13.90 -5.55 12.59
CA ALA A 87 13.70 -6.27 13.84
C ALA A 87 12.22 -6.47 14.19
N GLU A 88 11.94 -7.48 15.02
CA GLU A 88 10.58 -7.84 15.43
C GLU A 88 9.79 -6.65 16.01
N LYS A 89 10.45 -5.76 16.74
CA LYS A 89 9.83 -4.54 17.27
C LYS A 89 9.36 -3.60 16.15
N GLY A 90 10.18 -3.39 15.12
CA GLY A 90 9.82 -2.55 13.96
C GLY A 90 8.71 -3.18 13.14
N GLN A 91 8.82 -4.46 12.82
CA GLN A 91 7.80 -5.22 12.10
C GLN A 91 6.46 -5.24 12.86
N LYS A 92 6.48 -5.30 14.21
CA LYS A 92 5.28 -5.18 15.03
C LYS A 92 4.59 -3.83 14.88
N ILE A 93 5.36 -2.74 14.89
CA ILE A 93 4.81 -1.39 14.68
C ILE A 93 4.12 -1.33 13.32
N ILE A 94 4.75 -1.87 12.27
CA ILE A 94 4.19 -1.87 10.92
C ILE A 94 2.87 -2.64 10.85
N ARG A 95 2.84 -3.90 11.28
CA ARG A 95 1.63 -4.74 11.17
C ARG A 95 0.49 -4.33 12.09
N ASP A 96 0.76 -3.58 13.17
CA ASP A 96 -0.27 -3.07 14.08
C ASP A 96 -0.76 -1.67 13.71
N TYR A 97 -0.04 -0.96 12.84
CA TYR A 97 -0.39 0.40 12.45
C TYR A 97 -1.80 0.47 11.84
N GLY A 98 -2.65 1.32 12.45
CA GLY A 98 -4.02 1.57 12.01
C GLY A 98 -5.08 0.58 12.50
N LYS A 99 -4.71 -0.53 13.16
CA LYS A 99 -5.69 -1.53 13.66
C LYS A 99 -6.77 -0.92 14.54
N GLU A 100 -6.38 -0.05 15.47
CA GLU A 100 -7.32 0.60 16.40
C GLU A 100 -8.35 1.47 15.67
N LEU A 101 -7.93 2.18 14.61
CA LEU A 101 -8.79 3.11 13.89
C LEU A 101 -9.67 2.42 12.84
N TYR A 102 -9.10 1.44 12.13
CA TYR A 102 -9.70 0.87 10.92
C TYR A 102 -10.18 -0.58 11.09
N GLY A 103 -9.86 -1.21 12.23
CA GLY A 103 -10.19 -2.61 12.54
C GLY A 103 -9.26 -3.63 11.89
N GLU A 104 -8.31 -3.20 11.07
CA GLU A 104 -7.28 -4.01 10.43
C GLU A 104 -5.99 -3.19 10.29
N GLY A 105 -4.85 -3.88 10.13
CA GLY A 105 -3.57 -3.22 9.86
C GLY A 105 -3.57 -2.62 8.46
N LEU A 106 -3.01 -1.42 8.31
CA LEU A 106 -2.88 -0.79 7.00
C LEU A 106 -1.78 -1.42 6.14
N TYR A 107 -0.82 -2.06 6.81
CA TYR A 107 0.33 -2.71 6.20
C TYR A 107 0.50 -4.11 6.78
N ASN A 108 1.07 -5.00 5.97
CA ASN A 108 1.59 -6.27 6.44
C ASN A 108 3.11 -6.16 6.65
N ASP A 109 3.68 -7.07 7.44
CA ASP A 109 5.12 -7.12 7.68
C ASP A 109 5.88 -7.85 6.56
N ALA A 110 7.21 -7.80 6.64
CA ALA A 110 8.09 -8.44 5.67
C ALA A 110 7.89 -9.96 5.61
N ALA A 111 7.57 -10.60 6.75
CA ALA A 111 7.31 -12.04 6.81
C ALA A 111 6.04 -12.43 6.02
N TYR A 112 4.99 -11.60 6.03
CA TYR A 112 3.85 -11.80 5.15
C TYR A 112 4.25 -11.64 3.67
N ALA A 113 5.13 -10.71 3.33
CA ALA A 113 5.50 -10.46 1.93
C ALA A 113 6.21 -11.64 1.26
N THR A 114 6.97 -12.44 2.01
CA THR A 114 7.77 -13.56 1.45
C THR A 114 6.94 -14.65 0.77
N GLN A 115 5.64 -14.74 1.06
CA GLN A 115 4.76 -15.69 0.37
C GLN A 115 4.56 -15.37 -1.12
N TYR A 116 4.96 -14.17 -1.55
CA TYR A 116 4.90 -13.72 -2.94
C TYR A 116 6.27 -13.68 -3.62
N ASP A 117 7.35 -14.08 -2.93
CA ASP A 117 8.66 -14.25 -3.54
C ASP A 117 8.63 -15.44 -4.51
N ASP A 118 9.32 -15.33 -5.65
CA ASP A 118 9.40 -16.39 -6.67
C ASP A 118 10.37 -17.53 -6.29
#